data_AF-A0A918APR5-F1
#
_entry.id   AF-A0A918APR5-F1
#
_cell.length_a   1.000
_cell.length_b   1.000
_cell.length_c   1.000
_cell.angle_alpha   90.00
_cell.angle_beta   90.00
_cell.angle_gamma   90.00
#
_symmetry.space_group_name_H-M   'P 1'
#
loop_
_entity.id
_entity.type
_entity.pdbx_description
1 polymer ?
#
loop_
_entity_poly.entity_id
_entity_poly.type
_entity_poly.pdbx_seq_one_letter_code
_entity_poly.pdbx_strand_id
1 'polypeptide(L)' 'MGIVEAMKLMNRVEAGEPGRVVRVLAEDGEAVEYGQPLFLLAPSQPR' A
#
# COMPACT_ATOMS: atom_id res chain seq x y z
N MET A 1 5.69 -2.26 2.58
CA MET A 1 5.17 -0.93 2.19
C MET A 1 4.53 -0.24 3.37
N GLY A 2 3.64 -0.92 4.08
CA GLY A 2 3.07 -0.46 5.34
C GLY A 2 2.55 -1.63 6.17
N ILE A 3 1.83 -1.32 7.24
CA ILE A 3 1.10 -2.28 8.07
C ILE A 3 -0.33 -1.75 8.17
N VAL A 4 -1.31 -2.65 8.07
CA VAL A 4 -2.73 -2.32 8.27
C VAL A 4 -3.32 -3.21 9.35
N GLU A 5 -4.16 -2.65 10.21
CA GLU A 5 -4.91 -3.41 11.20
C GLU A 5 -6.27 -3.81 10.63
N ALA A 6 -6.56 -5.11 10.59
CA ALA A 6 -7.87 -5.63 10.21
C ALA A 6 -8.28 -6.72 11.20
N MET A 7 -9.48 -6.60 11.78
CA MET A 7 -10.01 -7.59 12.74
C MET A 7 -9.06 -7.89 13.92
N LYS A 8 -8.39 -6.85 14.47
CA LYS A 8 -7.35 -6.95 15.52
C LYS A 8 -6.08 -7.70 15.10
N LEU A 9 -5.88 -7.91 13.81
CA LEU A 9 -4.68 -8.52 13.24
C LEU A 9 -3.90 -7.48 12.44
N MET A 10 -2.59 -7.45 12.66
CA MET A 10 -1.67 -6.57 11.94
C MET A 10 -1.17 -7.30 10.69
N ASN A 11 -1.59 -6.83 9.52
CA ASN A 11 -1.21 -7.41 8.23
C ASN A 11 -0.16 -6.53 7.55
N ARG A 12 0.87 -7.17 6.97
CA ARG A 12 1.87 -6.45 6.18
C ARG A 12 1.30 -6.14 4.80
N VAL A 13 1.46 -4.90 4.36
CA VAL A 13 1.19 -4.50 2.98
C VAL A 13 2.48 -4.66 2.19
N GLU A 14 2.46 -5.62 1.26
CA GLU A 14 3.58 -5.96 0.38
C GLU A 14 3.32 -5.47 -1.04
N ALA A 15 4.40 -5.15 -1.76
CA ALA A 15 4.30 -4.78 -3.17
C ALA A 15 4.09 -6.04 -4.00
N GLY A 16 3.14 -6.02 -4.94
CA GLY A 16 3.00 -7.11 -5.90
C GLY A 16 4.16 -7.18 -6.89
N GLU A 17 4.80 -6.04 -7.18
CA GLU A 17 5.89 -5.92 -8.15
C GLU A 17 6.95 -4.89 -7.70
N PRO A 18 8.21 -5.01 -8.17
CA PRO A 18 9.25 -4.04 -7.88
C PRO A 18 8.98 -2.69 -8.56
N GLY A 19 8.99 -1.63 -7.76
CA GLY A 19 8.72 -0.28 -8.22
C GLY A 19 9.11 0.79 -7.19
N ARG A 20 8.88 2.05 -7.55
CA ARG A 20 9.09 3.20 -6.67
C ARG A 20 7.74 3.74 -6.21
N VAL A 21 7.57 3.97 -4.90
CA VAL A 21 6.39 4.69 -4.38
C VAL A 21 6.42 6.11 -4.91
N VAL A 22 5.42 6.49 -5.69
CA VAL A 22 5.27 7.85 -6.22
C VAL A 22 4.28 8.66 -5.40
N ARG A 23 3.26 8.01 -4.81
CA ARG A 23 2.29 8.65 -3.91
C ARG A 23 1.80 7.70 -2.84
N VAL A 24 1.55 8.24 -1.67
CA VAL A 24 0.75 7.63 -0.60
C VAL A 24 -0.68 8.15 -0.78
N LEU A 25 -1.66 7.24 -0.80
CA LEU A 25 -3.07 7.54 -1.08
C LEU A 25 -3.96 7.47 0.17
N ALA A 26 -3.45 6.93 1.27
CA ALA A 26 -4.10 6.89 2.58
C ALA A 26 -3.10 7.35 3.65
N GLU A 27 -3.53 8.21 4.56
CA GLU A 27 -2.68 8.70 5.65
C GLU A 27 -2.53 7.68 6.79
N ASP A 28 -1.54 7.88 7.65
CA ASP A 28 -1.36 7.03 8.82
C ASP A 28 -2.55 7.17 9.79
N GLY A 29 -3.09 6.04 10.24
CA GLY A 29 -4.30 6.00 11.08
C GLY A 29 -5.62 6.23 10.33
N GLU A 30 -5.59 6.47 9.00
CA GLU A 30 -6.80 6.56 8.19
C GLU A 30 -7.48 5.19 8.06
N ALA A 31 -8.81 5.17 8.20
CA ALA A 31 -9.59 3.95 7.96
C ALA A 31 -9.66 3.66 6.45
N VAL A 32 -9.43 2.40 6.08
CA VAL A 32 -9.41 1.97 4.67
C VAL A 32 -10.32 0.79 4.43
N GLU A 33 -10.87 0.68 3.21
CA GLU A 33 -11.76 -0.40 2.80
C GLU A 33 -11.03 -1.53 2.06
N TYR A 34 -11.66 -2.70 1.99
CA TYR A 34 -11.12 -3.81 1.21
C TYR A 34 -11.04 -3.44 -0.28
N GLY A 35 -9.85 -3.59 -0.85
CA GLY A 35 -9.58 -3.24 -2.24
C GLY A 35 -9.26 -1.76 -2.48
N GLN A 36 -9.29 -0.91 -1.44
CA GLN A 36 -8.87 0.48 -1.56
C GLN A 36 -7.36 0.57 -1.86
N PRO A 37 -6.94 1.32 -2.91
CA PRO A 37 -5.52 1.56 -3.18
C PRO A 37 -4.85 2.40 -2.09
N LEU A 38 -3.70 1.95 -1.58
CA LEU A 38 -2.95 2.65 -0.53
C LEU A 38 -1.70 3.39 -1.04
N PHE A 39 -1.06 2.85 -2.08
CA PHE A 39 0.16 3.39 -2.66
C PHE A 39 0.06 3.38 -4.18
N LEU A 40 0.53 4.44 -4.81
CA LEU A 40 0.78 4.47 -6.25
C LEU A 40 2.25 4.14 -6.48
N LEU A 41 2.51 3.14 -7.33
CA LEU A 41 3.85 2.69 -7.68
C LEU A 41 4.16 3.03 -9.14
N ALA A 42 5.36 3.56 -9.39
CA ALA A 42 5.94 3.57 -10.72
C ALA A 42 6.77 2.30 -10.94
N PRO A 43 6.68 1.66 -12.12
CA PRO A 43 7.45 0.46 -12.42
C PRO A 43 8.96 0.74 -12.35
N SER A 44 9.73 -0.22 -11.85
CA SER A 44 11.18 -0.09 -11.68
C SER A 44 11.97 -0.14 -12.99
N GLN A 45 11.38 -0.68 -14.06
CA GLN A 45 11.93 -0.63 -15.41
C GLN A 45 10.86 -0.12 -16.37
N PRO A 46 11.16 0.85 -17.25
CA PRO A 46 10.31 1.11 -18.40
C PRO A 46 10.34 -0.13 -19.29
N ARG A 47 9.18 -0.74 -19.50
CA ARG A 47 9.01 -1.77 -20.54
C ARG A 47 9.14 -1.14 -21.92
#